data_AF-A0A0F9H103-F1
#
_entry.id   AF-A0A0F9H103-F1
#
_cell.length_a   1.000
_cell.length_b   1.000
_cell.length_c   1.000
_cell.angle_alpha   90.00
_cell.angle_beta   90.00
_cell.angle_gamma   90.00
#
_symmetry.space_group_name_H-M   'P 1'
#
loop_
_entity.id
_entity.type
_entity.pdbx_description
1 polymer ?
#
loop_
_entity_poly.entity_id
_entity_poly.type
_entity_poly.pdbx_seq_one_letter_code
_entity_poly.pdbx_strand_id
1 'polypeptide(L)'
;MNRKKSFKMKIISVSLVVALLVPLSLPLSIQAAAITPASDTMSRLKISTLSNHTIVFTTPTGVDASSDTITVTFPAGFTIGSVAFGDMDLSQDLRLVMKQKTR
;
A
#
# COMPACT_ATOMS: atom_id res chain seq x y z
N MET A 1 -10.85 49.99 -29.31
CA MET A 1 -10.82 48.66 -28.68
C MET A 1 -10.34 48.78 -27.24
N ASN A 2 -11.16 48.39 -26.25
CA ASN A 2 -10.96 48.73 -24.84
C ASN A 2 -9.91 47.81 -24.19
N ARG A 3 -8.65 48.25 -24.14
CA ARG A 3 -7.48 47.45 -23.67
C ARG A 3 -7.70 46.82 -22.28
N LYS A 4 -8.48 47.47 -21.41
CA LYS A 4 -8.90 46.97 -20.09
C LYS A 4 -9.78 45.71 -20.17
N LYS A 5 -10.64 45.58 -21.20
CA LYS A 5 -11.49 44.41 -21.44
C LYS A 5 -10.67 43.21 -21.92
N SER A 6 -9.69 43.44 -22.80
CA SER A 6 -8.78 42.39 -23.29
C SER A 6 -7.90 41.82 -22.16
N PHE A 7 -7.43 42.66 -21.24
CA PHE A 7 -6.64 42.23 -20.09
C PHE A 7 -7.45 41.35 -19.12
N LYS A 8 -8.68 41.75 -18.79
CA LYS A 8 -9.59 40.95 -17.94
C LYS A 8 -9.90 39.57 -18.53
N MET A 9 -10.14 39.49 -19.84
CA MET A 9 -10.41 38.21 -20.52
C MET A 9 -9.20 37.26 -20.52
N LYS A 10 -7.98 37.80 -20.61
CA LYS A 10 -6.75 36.99 -20.48
C LYS A 10 -6.58 36.41 -19.07
N ILE A 11 -6.86 37.21 -18.04
CA ILE A 11 -6.81 36.73 -16.65
C ILE A 11 -7.82 35.60 -16.44
N ILE A 12 -9.05 35.76 -16.95
CA ILE A 12 -10.09 34.71 -16.87
C ILE A 12 -9.66 33.43 -17.59
N SER A 13 -9.07 33.57 -18.78
CA SER A 13 -8.58 32.42 -19.56
C SER A 13 -7.44 31.70 -18.83
N VAL A 14 -6.47 32.44 -18.28
CA VAL A 14 -5.36 31.86 -17.51
C VAL A 14 -5.88 31.21 -16.23
N SER A 15 -6.81 31.83 -15.51
CA SER A 15 -7.39 31.23 -14.31
C SER A 15 -8.13 29.93 -14.60
N LEU A 16 -8.81 29.84 -15.76
CA LEU A 16 -9.50 28.63 -16.17
C LEU A 16 -8.50 27.50 -16.49
N VAL A 17 -7.41 27.83 -17.20
CA VAL A 17 -6.35 26.87 -17.52
C VAL A 17 -5.66 26.36 -16.26
N VAL A 18 -5.35 27.27 -15.31
CA VAL A 18 -4.77 26.90 -14.01
C VAL A 18 -5.74 26.03 -13.20
N ALA A 19 -7.03 26.36 -13.18
CA ALA A 19 -8.03 25.59 -12.45
C ALA A 19 -8.17 24.15 -12.98
N LEU A 20 -7.96 23.92 -14.28
CA LEU A 20 -7.96 22.57 -14.85
C LEU A 20 -6.64 21.81 -14.62
N LEU A 21 -5.49 22.48 -14.66
CA LEU A 21 -4.18 21.80 -14.63
C LEU A 21 -3.68 21.50 -13.22
N VAL A 22 -4.00 22.35 -12.23
CA VAL A 22 -3.52 22.19 -10.85
C VAL A 22 -3.92 20.84 -10.25
N PRO A 23 -5.17 20.35 -10.39
CA PRO A 23 -5.56 19.04 -9.86
C PRO A 23 -4.78 17.85 -10.46
N LEU A 24 -4.33 17.93 -11.72
CA LEU A 24 -3.54 16.86 -12.36
C LEU A 24 -2.10 16.77 -11.82
N SER A 25 -1.60 17.87 -11.25
CA SER A 25 -0.24 17.94 -10.69
C SER A 25 -0.15 17.54 -9.22
N LEU A 26 -1.29 17.29 -8.56
CA LEU A 26 -1.33 16.82 -7.19
C LEU A 26 -1.07 15.31 -7.15
N PRO A 27 -0.23 14.80 -6.24
CA PRO A 27 -0.04 13.37 -6.07
C PRO A 27 -1.38 12.73 -5.65
N LEU A 28 -1.81 11.71 -6.39
CA LEU A 28 -2.95 10.90 -6.00
C LEU A 28 -2.57 10.12 -4.74
N SER A 29 -3.31 10.32 -3.65
CA SER A 29 -3.17 9.51 -2.45
C SER A 29 -3.78 8.13 -2.71
N ILE A 30 -2.93 7.12 -2.91
CA ILE A 30 -3.37 5.73 -2.94
C ILE A 30 -3.47 5.25 -1.49
N GLN A 31 -4.63 4.73 -1.12
CA GLN A 31 -4.84 4.13 0.20
C GLN A 31 -4.67 2.62 0.09
N ALA A 32 -3.80 2.06 0.93
CA ALA A 32 -3.72 0.61 1.07
C ALA A 32 -5.02 0.09 1.69
N ALA A 33 -5.64 -0.90 1.05
CA ALA A 33 -6.79 -1.58 1.63
C ALA A 33 -6.36 -2.34 2.89
N ALA A 34 -7.24 -2.40 3.90
CA ALA A 34 -6.95 -3.15 5.12
C ALA A 34 -6.78 -4.64 4.81
N ILE A 35 -5.72 -5.26 5.33
CA ILE A 35 -5.48 -6.69 5.21
C ILE A 35 -6.36 -7.44 6.19
N THR A 36 -7.32 -8.21 5.69
CA THR A 36 -8.14 -9.12 6.49
C THR A 36 -8.45 -10.39 5.69
N PRO A 37 -8.21 -11.59 6.25
CA PRO A 37 -7.63 -11.88 7.58
C PRO A 37 -6.09 -11.69 7.62
N ALA A 38 -5.55 -11.45 8.82
CA ALA A 38 -4.12 -11.44 9.11
C ALA A 38 -3.82 -12.18 10.44
N SER A 39 -2.72 -12.92 10.50
CA SER A 39 -2.27 -13.66 11.69
C SER A 39 -0.75 -13.68 11.80
N ASP A 40 -0.23 -13.68 13.03
CA ASP A 40 1.19 -13.88 13.35
C ASP A 40 1.31 -15.01 14.38
N THR A 41 2.19 -15.99 14.11
CA THR A 41 2.51 -17.07 15.04
C THR A 41 4.01 -17.09 15.32
N MET A 42 4.37 -17.11 16.60
CA MET A 42 5.74 -17.25 17.04
C MET A 42 6.09 -18.70 17.36
N SER A 43 7.27 -19.14 16.94
CA SER A 43 7.84 -20.43 17.34
C SER A 43 8.04 -20.56 18.87
N ARG A 44 8.17 -19.43 19.58
CA ARG A 44 8.39 -19.38 21.03
C ARG A 44 7.83 -18.10 21.66
N LEU A 45 7.22 -18.21 22.84
CA LEU A 45 6.66 -17.08 23.61
C LEU A 45 7.50 -16.70 24.85
N LYS A 46 8.81 -16.95 24.81
CA LYS A 46 9.73 -16.66 25.92
C LYS A 46 10.42 -15.31 25.71
N ILE A 47 10.29 -14.43 26.69
CA ILE A 47 10.89 -13.09 26.72
C ILE A 47 12.41 -13.18 26.54
N SER A 48 12.97 -12.23 25.80
CA SER A 48 14.42 -12.08 25.55
C SER A 48 15.07 -13.33 24.94
N THR A 49 14.31 -14.09 24.15
CA THR A 49 14.85 -15.19 23.35
C THR A 49 14.41 -15.05 21.91
N LEU A 50 15.27 -15.46 20.98
CA LEU A 50 14.95 -15.40 19.54
C LEU A 50 13.67 -16.18 19.24
N SER A 51 12.88 -15.77 18.26
CA SER A 51 11.73 -16.55 17.79
C SER A 51 11.54 -16.28 16.31
N ASN A 52 11.21 -17.33 15.56
CA ASN A 52 10.74 -17.18 14.19
C ASN A 52 9.27 -16.76 14.21
N HIS A 53 8.89 -15.86 13.31
CA HIS A 53 7.52 -15.40 13.11
C HIS A 53 6.98 -15.95 11.79
N THR A 54 5.79 -16.52 11.82
CA THR A 54 5.01 -16.88 10.63
C THR A 54 3.85 -15.92 10.51
N ILE A 55 3.96 -14.98 9.58
CA ILE A 55 2.95 -13.95 9.33
C ILE A 55 2.18 -14.31 8.06
N VAL A 56 0.86 -14.46 8.19
CA VAL A 56 -0.04 -14.83 7.09
C VAL A 56 -1.09 -13.74 6.93
N PHE A 57 -1.23 -13.22 5.73
CA PHE A 57 -2.23 -12.22 5.40
C PHE A 57 -2.71 -12.40 3.96
N THR A 58 -3.89 -11.85 3.64
CA THR A 58 -4.41 -11.79 2.27
C THR A 58 -4.30 -10.36 1.76
N THR A 59 -3.63 -10.18 0.61
CA THR A 59 -3.65 -8.91 -0.11
C THR A 59 -4.97 -8.79 -0.87
N PRO A 60 -5.78 -7.73 -0.65
CA PRO A 60 -7.09 -7.62 -1.27
C PRO A 60 -7.06 -7.56 -2.80
N THR A 61 -6.02 -6.96 -3.36
CA THR A 61 -5.84 -6.77 -4.81
C THR A 61 -4.68 -7.57 -5.40
N GLY A 62 -3.83 -8.18 -4.56
CA GLY A 62 -2.58 -8.80 -4.99
C GLY A 62 -1.35 -7.91 -4.79
N VAL A 63 -0.23 -8.35 -5.35
CA VAL A 63 1.00 -7.56 -5.52
C VAL A 63 1.14 -7.35 -7.02
N ASP A 64 0.98 -6.11 -7.48
CA ASP A 64 0.74 -5.82 -8.90
C ASP A 64 2.02 -5.41 -9.62
N ALA A 65 2.99 -4.83 -8.90
CA ALA A 65 4.26 -4.36 -9.43
C ALA A 65 5.46 -4.83 -8.60
N SER A 66 6.62 -4.98 -9.25
CA SER A 66 7.88 -5.32 -8.56
C SER A 66 8.38 -4.22 -7.63
N SER A 67 7.83 -3.01 -7.73
CA SER A 67 8.08 -1.89 -6.82
C SER A 67 7.24 -1.92 -5.56
N ASP A 68 6.22 -2.79 -5.49
CA ASP A 68 5.36 -2.89 -4.33
C ASP A 68 6.14 -3.49 -3.15
N THR A 69 5.91 -2.93 -1.97
CA THR A 69 6.63 -3.31 -0.75
C THR A 69 5.68 -3.86 0.29
N ILE A 70 6.08 -4.96 0.94
CA ILE A 70 5.44 -5.45 2.16
C ILE A 70 6.26 -4.93 3.34
N THR A 71 5.66 -4.08 4.17
CA THR A 71 6.30 -3.54 5.37
C THR A 71 5.73 -4.20 6.60
N VAL A 72 6.57 -4.93 7.34
CA VAL A 72 6.21 -5.53 8.63
C VAL A 72 6.84 -4.70 9.75
N THR A 73 5.99 -4.05 10.55
CA THR A 73 6.44 -3.25 11.70
C THR A 73 6.17 -4.04 12.98
N PHE A 74 7.25 -4.38 13.70
CA PHE A 74 7.12 -4.98 15.01
C PHE A 74 6.90 -3.91 16.08
N PRO A 75 6.02 -4.15 17.07
CA PRO A 75 5.79 -3.21 18.15
C PRO A 75 7.02 -3.10 19.07
N ALA A 76 7.04 -2.05 19.89
CA ALA A 76 8.07 -1.87 20.91
C ALA A 76 8.19 -3.12 21.81
N GLY A 77 9.43 -3.51 22.13
CA GLY A 77 9.74 -4.73 22.88
C GLY A 77 10.25 -5.89 22.02
N PHE A 78 10.04 -5.84 20.71
CA PHE A 78 10.76 -6.70 19.76
C PHE A 78 12.05 -6.01 19.30
N THR A 79 13.14 -6.77 19.26
CA THR A 79 14.40 -6.33 18.67
C THR A 79 14.66 -7.18 17.45
N ILE A 80 14.73 -6.55 16.28
CA ILE A 80 15.18 -7.20 15.06
C ILE A 80 16.66 -6.87 14.89
N GLY A 81 17.48 -7.92 14.80
CA GLY A 81 18.92 -7.81 14.53
C GLY A 81 19.18 -7.52 13.05
N SER A 82 20.35 -7.94 12.56
CA SER A 82 20.59 -7.99 11.12
C SER A 82 19.63 -9.00 10.48
N VAL A 83 19.02 -8.64 9.37
CA VAL A 83 18.19 -9.53 8.53
C VAL A 83 18.86 -9.62 7.17
N ALA A 84 19.11 -10.84 6.70
CA ALA A 84 19.60 -11.15 5.38
C ALA A 84 18.51 -11.87 4.57
N PHE A 85 18.74 -12.04 3.26
CA PHE A 85 17.80 -12.74 2.37
C PHE A 85 17.49 -14.18 2.82
N GLY A 86 18.41 -14.85 3.50
CA GLY A 86 18.19 -16.21 4.02
C GLY A 86 17.36 -16.28 5.30
N ASP A 87 17.03 -15.16 5.93
CA ASP A 87 16.25 -15.11 7.18
C ASP A 87 14.74 -14.95 6.92
N MET A 88 14.33 -14.77 5.66
CA MET A 88 12.94 -14.52 5.27
C MET A 88 12.55 -15.41 4.10
N ASP A 89 11.44 -16.14 4.28
CA ASP A 89 10.79 -16.88 3.21
C ASP A 89 9.45 -16.24 2.89
N LEU A 90 9.19 -15.99 1.60
CA LEU A 90 7.92 -15.51 1.08
C LEU A 90 7.26 -16.61 0.25
N SER A 91 6.04 -16.97 0.61
CA SER A 91 5.22 -17.93 -0.14
C SER A 91 3.81 -17.40 -0.32
N GLN A 92 3.16 -17.80 -1.42
CA GLN A 92 1.79 -17.41 -1.75
C GLN A 92 0.94 -18.66 -1.95
N ASP A 93 -0.26 -18.66 -1.36
CA ASP A 93 -1.27 -19.71 -1.58
C ASP A 93 -2.27 -19.22 -2.62
N LEU A 94 -2.32 -19.86 -3.80
CA LEU A 94 -3.31 -19.58 -4.83
C LEU A 94 -4.53 -20.49 -4.60
N ARG A 95 -5.53 -20.01 -3.86
CA ARG A 95 -6.76 -20.78 -3.62
C ARG A 95 -7.74 -20.69 -4.78
N LEU A 96 -7.91 -21.78 -5.52
CA LEU A 96 -9.02 -21.97 -6.45
C LEU A 96 -10.33 -22.21 -5.67
N VAL A 97 -11.22 -21.21 -5.61
CA VAL A 97 -12.54 -21.36 -4.98
C VAL A 97 -13.48 -22.14 -5.90
N MET A 98 -13.51 -23.46 -5.77
CA MET A 98 -14.55 -24.30 -6.37
C MET A 98 -15.87 -24.09 -5.63
N LYS A 99 -16.74 -23.20 -6.16
CA LYS A 99 -18.13 -23.12 -5.70
C LYS A 99 -18.83 -24.44 -6.05
N GLN A 100 -19.00 -25.31 -5.07
CA GLN A 100 -19.89 -26.46 -5.24
C GLN A 100 -21.32 -25.94 -5.41
N LYS A 101 -21.89 -26.21 -6.57
CA LYS A 101 -23.32 -26.03 -6.84
C LYS A 101 -24.05 -27.14 -6.08
N THR A 102 -24.60 -26.80 -4.92
CA THR A 102 -25.53 -27.69 -4.22
C THR A 102 -26.69 -27.99 -5.19
N ARG A 103 -26.98 -29.28 -5.36
CA ARG A 103 -28.10 -29.76 -6.19
C ARG A 103 -29.43 -29.31 -5.64
#